data_AF-A0A2V8UU65-F1
#
_entry.id   AF-A0A2V8UU65-F1
#
_cell.length_a   1.000
_cell.length_b   1.000
_cell.length_c   1.000
_cell.angle_alpha   90.00
_cell.angle_beta   90.00
_cell.angle_gamma   90.00
#
_symmetry.space_group_name_H-M   'P 1'
#
loop_
_entity.id
_entity.type
_entity.pdbx_description
1 polymer ?
#
loop_
_entity_poly.entity_id
_entity_poly.type
_entity_poly.pdbx_seq_one_letter_code
_entity_poly.pdbx_strand_id
1 'polypeptide(L)'
;MNQPYRVSGKRNIPLALGLGLAIITTVYVLANLAYFRVLTLSEIADAERVGALAADRTLGSAGGVIVSVTVLLSIMGSINGFILTAPRISFAMAQDGLMFEKLAYVNPRFKTISFGIRAQVL
;
A
#
# COMPACT_ATOMS: atom_id res chain seq x y z
N MET A 1 -29.86 -6.48 22.98
CA MET A 1 -28.49 -6.16 22.51
C MET A 1 -28.09 -7.24 21.51
N ASN A 2 -28.66 -7.19 20.31
CA ASN A 2 -28.41 -8.16 19.24
C ASN A 2 -27.34 -7.54 18.34
N GLN A 3 -26.14 -8.12 18.30
CA GLN A 3 -25.02 -7.67 17.46
C GLN A 3 -24.86 -8.64 16.27
N PRO A 4 -25.66 -8.50 15.19
CA PRO A 4 -25.70 -9.46 14.07
C PRO A 4 -24.50 -9.39 13.10
N TYR A 5 -23.41 -8.68 13.44
CA TYR A 5 -22.30 -8.40 12.50
C TYR A 5 -20.92 -8.95 12.93
N ARG A 6 -20.86 -9.93 13.85
CA ARG A 6 -19.59 -10.57 14.21
C ARG A 6 -19.15 -11.55 13.14
N VAL A 7 -18.47 -11.04 12.12
CA VAL A 7 -17.66 -11.86 11.21
C VAL A 7 -16.69 -12.68 12.07
N SER A 8 -16.76 -14.01 11.99
CA SER A 8 -16.00 -14.89 12.90
C SER A 8 -14.49 -14.80 12.61
N GLY A 9 -13.79 -13.95 13.35
CA GLY A 9 -12.40 -13.59 13.10
C GLY A 9 -11.45 -14.79 13.08
N LYS A 10 -11.70 -15.81 13.91
CA LYS A 10 -10.87 -17.03 14.00
C LYS A 10 -10.78 -17.82 12.69
N ARG A 11 -11.81 -17.75 11.83
CA ARG A 11 -11.84 -18.46 10.55
C ARG A 11 -11.72 -17.53 9.37
N ASN A 12 -12.33 -16.35 9.43
CA ASN A 12 -12.42 -15.46 8.29
C ASN A 12 -11.14 -14.62 8.07
N ILE A 13 -10.40 -14.29 9.13
CA ILE A 13 -9.11 -13.59 8.99
C ILE A 13 -8.08 -14.44 8.23
N PRO A 14 -7.78 -15.69 8.62
CA PRO A 14 -6.79 -16.49 7.89
C PRO A 14 -7.22 -16.79 6.45
N LEU A 15 -8.51 -17.03 6.21
CA LEU A 15 -9.04 -17.24 4.84
C LEU A 15 -8.91 -15.97 3.99
N ALA A 16 -9.24 -14.79 4.51
CA ALA A 16 -9.12 -13.54 3.77
C ALA A 16 -7.66 -13.21 3.43
N LEU A 17 -6.74 -13.43 4.37
CA LEU A 17 -5.31 -13.25 4.13
C LEU A 17 -4.78 -14.24 3.07
N GLY A 18 -5.14 -15.52 3.18
CA GLY A 18 -4.72 -16.55 2.22
C GLY A 18 -5.24 -16.27 0.80
N LEU A 19 -6.54 -15.96 0.67
CA LEU A 19 -7.14 -15.62 -0.63
C LEU A 19 -6.56 -14.33 -1.21
N GLY A 20 -6.41 -13.28 -0.38
CA GLY A 20 -5.80 -12.02 -0.82
C GLY A 20 -4.38 -12.20 -1.33
N LEU A 21 -3.56 -12.96 -0.59
CA LEU A 21 -2.18 -13.27 -0.99
C LEU A 21 -2.13 -14.07 -2.29
N ALA A 22 -2.99 -15.09 -2.44
CA ALA A 22 -3.05 -15.90 -3.65
C ALA A 22 -3.42 -15.06 -4.88
N ILE A 23 -4.40 -14.16 -4.75
CA ILE A 23 -4.84 -13.27 -5.82
C ILE A 23 -3.71 -12.31 -6.23
N ILE A 24 -3.09 -11.61 -5.26
CA ILE A 24 -2.01 -10.66 -5.53
C ILE A 24 -0.81 -11.36 -6.18
N THR A 25 -0.45 -12.54 -5.69
CA THR A 25 0.63 -13.35 -6.27
C THR A 25 0.34 -13.73 -7.71
N THR A 26 -0.90 -14.17 -7.99
CA THR A 26 -1.33 -14.54 -9.35
C THR A 26 -1.23 -13.35 -10.30
N VAL A 27 -1.76 -12.19 -9.90
CA VAL A 27 -1.69 -10.95 -10.70
C VAL A 27 -0.25 -10.53 -10.94
N TYR A 28 0.61 -10.62 -9.92
CA TYR A 28 2.03 -10.29 -10.04
C TYR A 28 2.75 -11.18 -11.07
N VAL A 29 2.53 -12.49 -11.02
CA VAL A 29 3.12 -13.44 -11.98
C VAL A 29 2.61 -13.18 -13.39
N LEU A 30 1.30 -12.95 -13.56
CA LEU A 30 0.72 -12.65 -14.87
C LEU A 30 1.25 -11.34 -15.46
N ALA A 31 1.42 -10.30 -14.65
CA ALA A 31 1.99 -9.03 -15.08
C ALA A 31 3.46 -9.20 -15.55
N ASN A 32 4.27 -9.93 -14.79
CA ASN A 32 5.65 -10.22 -15.19
C ASN A 32 5.71 -11.05 -16.48
N LEU A 33 4.85 -12.05 -16.63
CA LEU A 33 4.75 -12.83 -17.87
C LEU A 33 4.37 -11.94 -19.07
N ALA A 34 3.46 -10.99 -18.89
CA ALA A 34 3.11 -10.02 -19.92
C ALA A 34 4.30 -9.13 -20.29
N TYR A 35 5.10 -8.68 -19.31
CA TYR A 35 6.31 -7.89 -19.58
C TYR A 35 7.32 -8.64 -20.45
N PHE A 36 7.60 -9.92 -20.14
CA PHE A 36 8.52 -10.74 -20.95
C PHE A 36 8.01 -11.01 -22.38
N ARG A 37 6.71 -10.86 -22.65
CA ARG A 37 6.15 -11.00 -24.00
C ARG A 37 6.29 -9.73 -24.84
N VAL A 38 6.46 -8.57 -24.21
CA VAL A 38 6.43 -7.24 -24.85
C VAL A 38 7.81 -6.58 -24.86
N LEU A 39 8.65 -6.87 -23.87
CA LEU A 39 9.93 -6.23 -23.64
C LEU A 39 11.07 -7.26 -23.64
N THR A 40 12.26 -6.82 -24.05
CA THR A 40 13.49 -7.60 -23.93
C THR A 40 14.04 -7.54 -22.51
N LEU A 41 14.92 -8.48 -22.14
CA LEU A 41 15.50 -8.56 -20.79
C LEU A 41 16.30 -7.30 -20.42
N SER A 42 17.04 -6.73 -21.38
CA SER A 42 17.78 -5.48 -21.19
C SER A 42 16.85 -4.30 -20.93
N GLU A 43 15.74 -4.21 -21.66
CA GLU A 43 14.77 -3.12 -21.47
C GLU A 43 14.07 -3.20 -20.11
N ILE A 44 13.78 -4.41 -19.63
CA ILE A 44 13.21 -4.60 -18.29
C ILE A 44 14.23 -4.20 -17.21
N ALA A 45 15.53 -4.52 -17.42
CA ALA A 45 16.59 -4.19 -16.47
C ALA A 45 16.87 -2.68 -16.40
N ASP A 46 16.80 -1.98 -17.53
CA ASP A 46 17.08 -0.54 -17.61
C ASP A 46 15.84 0.32 -17.29
N ALA A 47 14.63 -0.23 -17.39
CA ALA A 47 13.40 0.53 -17.19
C ALA A 47 13.07 0.76 -15.71
N GLU A 48 13.12 2.02 -15.29
CA GLU A 48 12.60 2.46 -13.97
C GLU A 48 11.09 2.18 -13.82
N ARG A 49 10.35 2.16 -14.95
CA ARG A 49 8.88 2.07 -14.98
C ARG A 49 8.42 1.03 -16.02
N VAL A 50 8.76 -0.24 -15.79
CA VAL A 50 8.46 -1.37 -16.68
C VAL A 50 6.99 -1.41 -17.12
N GLY A 51 6.05 -1.16 -16.20
CA GLY A 51 4.61 -1.18 -16.50
C GLY A 51 4.16 -0.08 -17.47
N ALA A 52 4.71 1.12 -17.35
CA ALA A 52 4.41 2.22 -18.27
C ALA A 52 5.05 1.97 -19.64
N LEU A 53 6.30 1.49 -19.66
CA LEU A 53 7.01 1.14 -20.90
C LEU A 53 6.29 0.03 -21.68
N ALA A 54 5.80 -1.01 -20.99
CA ALA A 54 5.02 -2.07 -21.61
C ALA A 54 3.68 -1.56 -22.17
N ALA A 55 3.04 -0.61 -21.49
CA ALA A 55 1.82 0.02 -21.96
C ALA A 55 2.07 0.94 -23.17
N ASP A 56 3.16 1.70 -23.19
CA ASP A 56 3.57 2.50 -24.35
C ASP A 56 3.79 1.63 -25.59
N ARG A 57 4.42 0.47 -25.41
CA ARG A 57 4.68 -0.51 -26.48
C ARG A 57 3.42 -1.15 -27.06
N THR A 58 2.40 -1.37 -26.24
CA THR A 58 1.21 -2.15 -26.62
C THR A 58 0.02 -1.28 -27.00
N LEU A 59 -0.15 -0.14 -26.33
CA LEU A 59 -1.29 0.77 -26.46
C LEU A 59 -0.90 2.13 -27.03
N GLY A 60 0.39 2.33 -27.35
CA GLY A 60 0.94 3.61 -27.80
C GLY A 60 1.16 4.59 -26.64
N SER A 61 1.66 5.79 -26.96
CA SER A 61 2.03 6.82 -25.96
C SER A 61 0.89 7.22 -25.02
N ALA A 62 -0.35 7.22 -25.52
CA ALA A 62 -1.52 7.49 -24.69
C ALA A 62 -1.69 6.41 -23.58
N GLY A 63 -1.35 5.16 -23.89
CA GLY A 63 -1.43 4.04 -22.96
C GLY A 63 -0.45 4.15 -21.79
N GLY A 64 0.82 4.46 -22.04
CA GLY A 64 1.78 4.62 -20.95
C GLY A 64 1.52 5.87 -20.12
N VAL A 65 0.98 6.95 -20.70
CA VAL A 65 0.50 8.11 -19.92
C VAL A 65 -0.64 7.71 -18.99
N ILE A 66 -1.65 6.98 -19.48
CA ILE A 66 -2.78 6.53 -18.65
C ILE A 66 -2.28 5.66 -17.50
N VAL A 67 -1.48 4.62 -17.78
CA VAL A 67 -0.93 3.72 -16.76
C VAL A 67 -0.09 4.50 -15.74
N SER A 68 0.71 5.44 -16.22
CA SER A 68 1.52 6.31 -15.37
C SER A 68 0.69 7.13 -14.39
N VAL A 69 -0.39 7.75 -14.87
CA VAL A 69 -1.30 8.55 -14.01
C VAL A 69 -2.01 7.64 -13.01
N THR A 70 -2.50 6.47 -13.42
CA THR A 70 -3.15 5.51 -12.52
C THR A 70 -2.21 5.06 -11.40
N VAL A 71 -0.96 4.74 -11.72
CA VAL A 71 0.05 4.35 -10.73
C VAL A 71 0.34 5.51 -9.77
N LEU A 72 0.49 6.74 -10.28
CA LEU A 72 0.71 7.92 -9.44
C LEU A 72 -0.45 8.14 -8.46
N LEU A 73 -1.70 8.04 -8.92
CA LEU A 73 -2.88 8.16 -8.06
C LEU A 73 -2.92 7.05 -6.99
N SER A 74 -2.56 5.82 -7.36
CA SER A 74 -2.48 4.68 -6.42
C SER A 74 -1.41 4.91 -5.35
N ILE A 75 -0.23 5.41 -5.73
CA ILE A 75 0.86 5.74 -4.81
C ILE A 75 0.41 6.86 -3.86
N MET A 76 -0.20 7.93 -4.36
CA MET A 76 -0.71 9.03 -3.52
C MET A 76 -1.74 8.54 -2.51
N GLY A 77 -2.69 7.71 -2.94
CA GLY A 77 -3.69 7.11 -2.04
C GLY A 77 -3.04 6.22 -0.98
N SER A 78 -2.07 5.41 -1.37
CA SER A 78 -1.35 4.51 -0.46
C SER A 78 -0.52 5.29 0.57
N ILE A 79 0.20 6.32 0.15
CA ILE A 79 0.98 7.19 1.04
C ILE A 79 0.06 7.92 2.03
N ASN A 80 -1.08 8.45 1.56
CA ASN A 80 -2.04 9.11 2.45
C ASN A 80 -2.57 8.13 3.52
N GLY A 81 -2.95 6.91 3.10
CA GLY A 81 -3.37 5.85 4.03
C GLY A 81 -2.28 5.45 5.02
N PHE A 82 -1.02 5.37 4.57
CA PHE A 82 0.12 5.04 5.41
C PHE A 82 0.44 6.13 6.45
N ILE A 83 0.38 7.41 6.07
CA ILE A 83 0.58 8.56 6.99
C ILE A 83 -0.48 8.56 8.10
N LEU A 84 -1.72 8.13 7.80
CA LEU A 84 -2.80 8.09 8.79
C LEU A 84 -2.76 6.86 9.71
N THR A 85 -2.19 5.75 9.24
CA THR A 85 -2.16 4.48 9.98
C THR A 85 -0.89 4.29 10.79
N ALA A 86 0.28 4.64 10.27
CA ALA A 86 1.55 4.39 10.93
C ALA A 86 1.68 5.02 12.34
N PRO A 87 1.25 6.28 12.59
CA PRO A 87 1.34 6.88 13.92
C PRO A 87 0.54 6.13 14.99
N ARG A 88 -0.51 5.38 14.59
CA ARG A 88 -1.35 4.61 15.53
C ARG A 88 -0.59 3.44 16.15
N ILE A 89 0.34 2.85 15.40
CA ILE A 89 1.20 1.77 15.89
C ILE A 89 2.15 2.32 16.96
N SER A 90 2.87 3.41 16.66
CA SER A 90 3.78 4.05 17.62
C SER A 90 3.05 4.59 18.86
N PHE A 91 1.83 5.09 18.70
CA PHE A 91 0.98 5.53 19.81
C PHE A 91 0.56 4.37 20.73
N ALA A 92 0.16 3.22 20.16
CA ALA A 92 -0.16 2.03 20.94
C ALA A 92 1.09 1.50 21.68
N MET A 93 2.23 1.42 21.00
CA MET A 93 3.50 1.01 21.61
C MET A 93 3.95 1.95 22.73
N ALA A 94 3.72 3.26 22.59
CA ALA A 94 4.03 4.23 23.64
C ALA A 94 3.09 4.11 24.85
N GLN A 95 1.81 3.75 24.65
CA GLN A 95 0.90 3.43 25.75
C GLN A 95 1.30 2.15 26.49
N ASP A 96 1.83 1.16 25.77
CA ASP A 96 2.35 -0.08 26.35
C ASP A 96 3.75 0.09 26.99
N GLY A 97 4.31 1.32 27.00
CA GLY A 97 5.64 1.62 27.56
C GLY A 97 6.81 1.11 26.71
N LEU A 98 6.56 0.64 25.49
CA LEU A 98 7.56 0.08 24.57
C LEU A 98 8.25 1.17 23.72
N MET A 99 7.73 2.39 23.72
CA MET A 99 8.30 3.56 23.04
C MET A 99 8.21 4.83 23.89
N PHE A 100 8.89 5.90 23.45
CA PHE A 100 8.89 7.21 24.11
C PHE A 100 7.46 7.74 24.36
N GLU A 101 7.18 8.17 25.60
CA GLU A 101 5.86 8.69 26.02
C GLU A 101 5.35 9.87 25.17
N LYS A 102 6.25 10.67 24.57
CA LYS A 102 5.88 11.78 23.68
C LYS A 102 5.06 11.31 22.45
N LEU A 103 5.19 10.05 22.04
CA LEU A 103 4.42 9.45 20.94
C LEU A 103 2.98 9.09 21.36
N ALA A 104 2.70 9.03 22.68
CA ALA A 104 1.34 8.88 23.23
C ALA A 104 0.55 10.20 23.25
N TYR A 105 1.15 11.32 22.86
CA TYR A 105 0.47 12.62 22.86
C TYR A 105 -0.48 12.77 21.66
N VAL A 106 -1.75 13.07 21.96
CA VAL A 106 -2.79 13.39 20.97
C VAL A 106 -3.13 14.88 21.08
N ASN A 107 -3.10 15.58 19.94
CA ASN A 107 -3.45 17.00 19.91
C ASN A 107 -4.93 17.21 20.30
N PRO A 108 -5.26 18.05 21.30
CA PRO A 108 -6.61 18.20 21.81
C PRO A 108 -7.58 18.86 20.81
N ARG A 109 -7.08 19.68 19.88
CA ARG A 109 -7.90 20.35 18.86
C ARG A 109 -8.16 19.47 17.64
N PHE A 110 -7.12 18.83 17.12
CA PHE A 110 -7.19 18.07 15.86
C PHE A 110 -7.37 16.56 16.06
N LYS A 111 -7.24 16.06 17.31
CA LYS A 111 -7.26 14.63 17.65
C LYS A 111 -6.25 13.78 16.85
N THR A 112 -5.16 14.40 16.42
CA THR A 112 -4.08 13.77 15.65
C THR A 112 -2.88 13.46 16.54
N ILE A 113 -2.19 12.37 16.24
CA ILE A 113 -0.94 11.96 16.92
C ILE A 113 0.21 12.78 16.31
N SER A 114 0.31 14.05 16.68
CA SER A 114 1.17 15.03 15.99
C SER A 114 2.66 14.68 16.05
N PHE A 115 3.15 14.12 17.16
CA PHE A 115 4.54 13.67 17.28
C PHE A 115 4.81 12.39 16.48
N GLY A 116 3.84 11.48 16.41
CA GLY A 116 3.94 10.26 15.60
C GLY A 116 4.05 10.56 14.10
N ILE A 117 3.28 11.55 13.60
CA ILE A 117 3.39 11.99 12.19
C ILE A 117 4.78 12.60 11.92
N ARG A 118 5.31 13.42 12.83
CA ARG A 118 6.65 14.00 12.66
C ARG A 118 7.74 12.94 12.70
N ALA A 119 7.62 11.96 13.59
CA ALA A 119 8.59 10.87 13.72
C ALA A 119 8.61 9.93 12.49
N GLN A 120 7.52 9.85 11.73
CA GLN A 120 7.46 9.06 10.49
C GLN A 120 8.20 9.73 9.31
N VAL A 121 8.34 11.06 9.33
CA VAL A 121 8.92 11.85 8.24
C VAL A 121 10.40 12.18 8.48
N LEU A 122 10.86 12.09 9.72
CA LEU A 122 12.27 12.23 10.14
C LEU A 122 13.04 10.93 9.92
#